data_AF-A0AAU7QU97-F1
#
_entry.id   AF-A0AAU7QU97-F1
#
_cell.length_a   1.000
_cell.length_b   1.000
_cell.length_c   1.000
_cell.angle_alpha   90.00
_cell.angle_beta   90.00
_cell.angle_gamma   90.00
#
_symmetry.space_group_name_H-M   'P 1'
#
loop_
_entity.id
_entity.type
_entity.pdbx_description
1 polymer ?
#
loop_
_entity_poly.entity_id
_entity_poly.type
_entity_poly.pdbx_seq_one_letter_code
_entity_poly.pdbx_strand_id
1 'polypeptide(L)' 'MLNFLNIKKKKKIIIKNFKMNKNEIFKIIKSKFNNNIKKINTLLDKKRKKKVVYIFIKNEFKKI' A
#
# COMPACT_ATOMS: atom_id res chain seq x y z
N MET A 1 3.21 12.93 -6.49
CA MET A 1 3.57 12.58 -5.11
C MET A 1 2.50 11.65 -4.52
N LEU A 2 2.81 10.42 -4.13
CA LEU A 2 1.85 9.51 -3.48
C LEU A 2 1.78 9.84 -1.98
N ASN A 3 0.58 10.12 -1.45
CA ASN A 3 0.42 10.35 -0.01
C ASN A 3 0.18 9.01 0.70
N PHE A 4 1.10 8.63 1.59
CA PHE A 4 1.08 7.36 2.32
C PHE A 4 0.64 7.58 3.78
N LEU A 5 -0.38 6.85 4.22
CA LEU A 5 -0.76 6.78 5.63
C LEU A 5 -0.31 5.44 6.20
N ASN A 6 0.58 5.47 7.20
CA ASN A 6 1.07 4.28 7.88
C ASN A 6 0.14 3.92 9.07
N ILE A 7 -0.55 2.78 9.01
CA ILE A 7 -1.39 2.32 10.12
C ILE A 7 -0.59 1.30 10.94
N LYS A 8 0.10 1.79 11.97
CA LYS A 8 0.99 1.02 12.86
C LYS A 8 0.29 -0.20 13.49
N LYS A 9 -0.99 -0.08 13.86
CA LYS A 9 -1.78 -1.15 14.52
C LYS A 9 -2.10 -2.36 13.62
N LYS A 10 -2.01 -2.23 12.28
CA LYS A 10 -2.39 -3.31 11.33
C LYS A 10 -1.28 -3.70 10.34
N LYS A 11 -0.08 -3.11 10.40
CA LYS A 11 1.00 -3.33 9.42
C LYS A 11 0.51 -3.11 7.98
N LYS A 12 -0.34 -2.09 7.80
CA LYS A 12 -0.94 -1.74 6.52
C LYS A 12 -0.51 -0.35 6.13
N ILE A 13 -0.05 -0.21 4.89
CA ILE A 13 0.19 1.09 4.28
C ILE A 13 -0.99 1.38 3.37
N ILE A 14 -1.55 2.57 3.54
CA ILE A 14 -2.64 3.06 2.71
C ILE A 14 -2.11 4.09 1.73
N ILE A 15 -2.30 3.83 0.44
CA ILE A 15 -2.15 4.83 -0.61
C ILE A 15 -3.53 5.40 -0.95
N LYS A 16 -3.67 6.71 -0.90
CA LYS A 16 -4.89 7.41 -1.35
C LYS A 16 -4.65 8.15 -2.66
N ASN A 17 -5.70 8.25 -3.47
CA ASN A 17 -5.81 9.25 -4.54
C ASN A 17 -4.77 9.11 -5.67
N PHE A 18 -4.59 7.90 -6.20
CA PHE A 18 -3.73 7.62 -7.35
C PHE A 18 -4.57 7.44 -8.63
N LYS A 19 -4.07 7.92 -9.77
CA LYS A 19 -4.65 7.70 -11.11
C LYS A 19 -4.05 6.48 -11.84
N MET A 20 -3.03 5.87 -11.26
CA MET A 20 -2.26 4.77 -11.86
C MET A 20 -3.01 3.43 -11.87
N ASN A 21 -2.64 2.57 -12.80
CA ASN A 21 -3.17 1.21 -12.92
C ASN A 21 -2.53 0.25 -11.89
N LYS A 22 -3.19 -0.90 -11.65
CA LYS A 22 -2.76 -1.87 -10.61
C LYS A 22 -1.29 -2.31 -10.77
N ASN A 23 -0.82 -2.48 -12.00
CA ASN A 23 0.56 -2.91 -12.30
C ASN A 23 1.60 -1.83 -12.01
N GLU A 24 1.29 -0.56 -12.29
CA GLU A 24 2.20 0.56 -12.00
C GLU A 24 2.35 0.75 -10.49
N ILE A 25 1.23 0.67 -9.76
CA ILE A 25 1.24 0.71 -8.29
C ILE A 25 2.06 -0.46 -7.75
N PHE A 26 1.87 -1.66 -8.31
CA PHE A 26 2.65 -2.82 -7.90
C PHE A 26 4.16 -2.59 -8.09
N LYS A 27 4.59 -2.08 -9.24
CA LYS A 27 6.01 -1.75 -9.50
C LYS A 27 6.56 -0.72 -8.51
N ILE A 28 5.82 0.37 -8.27
CA ILE A 28 6.25 1.44 -7.34
C ILE A 28 6.36 0.91 -5.91
N ILE A 29 5.36 0.17 -5.44
CA ILE A 29 5.38 -0.39 -4.08
C ILE A 29 6.47 -1.45 -3.95
N LYS A 30 6.65 -2.30 -4.97
CA LYS A 30 7.72 -3.30 -5.00
C LYS A 30 9.10 -2.66 -4.88
N SER A 31 9.34 -1.58 -5.63
CA SER A 31 10.57 -0.78 -5.55
C SER A 31 10.74 -0.09 -4.19
N LYS A 32 9.67 0.53 -3.65
CA LYS A 32 9.73 1.28 -2.38
C LYS A 32 9.92 0.41 -1.14
N PHE A 33 9.38 -0.82 -1.14
CA PHE A 33 9.40 -1.74 0.00
C PHE A 33 10.34 -2.94 -0.21
N ASN A 34 11.29 -2.85 -1.14
CA ASN A 34 12.37 -3.83 -1.32
C ASN A 34 11.88 -5.29 -1.38
N ASN A 35 10.80 -5.55 -2.13
CA ASN A 35 10.13 -6.86 -2.22
C ASN A 35 9.48 -7.42 -0.93
N ASN A 36 9.49 -6.70 0.19
CA ASN A 36 8.91 -7.17 1.47
C ASN A 36 7.37 -7.10 1.51
N ILE A 37 6.69 -7.25 0.38
CA ILE A 37 5.23 -7.17 0.29
C ILE A 37 4.64 -8.57 0.36
N LYS A 38 3.71 -8.78 1.29
CA LYS A 38 2.94 -10.04 1.41
C LYS A 38 1.76 -10.06 0.46
N LYS A 39 1.00 -8.96 0.42
CA LYS A 39 -0.25 -8.86 -0.35
C LYS A 39 -0.57 -7.40 -0.63
N ILE A 40 -1.14 -7.12 -1.81
CA ILE A 40 -1.69 -5.79 -2.13
C ILE A 40 -3.17 -5.95 -2.46
N ASN A 41 -4.03 -5.23 -1.74
CA ASN A 41 -5.45 -5.15 -2.01
C ASN A 41 -5.81 -3.74 -2.45
N THR A 42 -6.53 -3.61 -3.56
CA THR A 42 -7.11 -2.35 -4.02
C THR A 42 -8.60 -2.34 -3.71
N LEU A 43 -9.09 -1.29 -3.07
CA LEU A 43 -10.50 -1.09 -2.76
C LEU A 43 -10.95 0.28 -3.27
N LEU A 44 -12.21 0.40 -3.71
CA LEU A 44 -12.83 1.68 -3.95
C LEU A 44 -13.51 2.15 -2.66
N ASP A 45 -13.03 3.23 -2.07
CA ASP A 45 -13.69 3.87 -0.94
C ASP A 45 -14.99 4.52 -1.44
N LYS A 46 -16.13 3.88 -1.13
CA LYS A 46 -17.47 4.33 -1.56
C LYS A 46 -17.82 5.73 -1.04
N LYS A 47 -17.35 6.10 0.16
CA LYS A 47 -17.64 7.42 0.77
C LYS A 47 -16.86 8.53 0.07
N ARG A 48 -15.59 8.29 -0.24
CA ARG A 48 -14.71 9.29 -0.86
C ARG A 48 -14.66 9.20 -2.39
N LYS A 49 -15.37 8.25 -3.00
CA LYS A 49 -15.29 7.87 -4.42
C LYS A 49 -13.84 7.75 -4.93
N LYS A 50 -12.94 7.28 -4.07
CA LYS A 50 -11.49 7.27 -4.32
C LYS A 50 -10.95 5.85 -4.22
N LYS A 51 -10.03 5.49 -5.12
CA LYS A 51 -9.30 4.22 -5.02
C LYS A 51 -8.30 4.31 -3.85
N VAL A 52 -8.28 3.25 -3.06
CA VAL A 52 -7.44 3.08 -1.88
C VAL A 52 -6.67 1.77 -2.03
N VAL A 53 -5.35 1.81 -1.88
CA VAL A 53 -4.53 0.59 -1.87
C VAL A 53 -4.11 0.27 -0.45
N TYR A 54 -4.38 -0.95 -0.02
CA TYR A 54 -3.88 -1.55 1.20
C TYR A 54 -2.72 -2.48 0.87
N ILE A 55 -1.53 -2.12 1.34
CA ILE A 55 -0.33 -2.93 1.20
C ILE A 55 -0.11 -3.65 2.53
N PHE A 56 -0.03 -4.97 2.48
CA PHE A 56 0.38 -5.83 3.59
C PHE A 56 1.84 -6.21 3.37
N ILE A 57 2.68 -5.96 4.37
CA ILE A 57 4.12 -6.20 4.31
C ILE A 57 4.43 -7.55 4.98
N LYS A 58 5.31 -8.37 4.37
CA LYS A 58 5.86 -9.60 4.98
C LYS A 58 6.70 -9.18 6.17
N ASN A 59 6.36 -9.75 7.31
CA ASN A 59 6.78 -9.23 8.59
C ASN A 59 8.17 -9.77 8.95
N GLU A 60 9.23 -9.17 8.40
CA GLU A 60 10.62 -9.32 8.90
C GLU A 60 11.03 -8.10 9.72
N PHE A 61 10.19 -7.68 10.68
CA PHE A 61 10.76 -6.94 11.81
C PHE A 61 11.49 -7.99 12.67
N LYS A 62 12.74 -8.33 12.30
CA LYS A 62 13.71 -8.74 13.32
C LYS A 62 13.69 -7.61 14.34
N LYS A 63 13.38 -7.93 15.60
CA LYS A 63 13.45 -6.99 16.72
C LYS A 63 14.78 -6.22 16.59
N ILE A 64 14.69 -4.90 16.48
CA ILE A 64 15.82 -4.02 16.84
C ILE A 64 15.72 -3.89 18.36
#